data_AF-A0A0U5H3P1-F1
#
_entry.id   AF-A0A0U5H3P1-F1
#
_cell.length_a   1.000
_cell.length_b   1.000
_cell.length_c   1.000
_cell.angle_alpha   90.00
_cell.angle_beta   90.00
_cell.angle_gamma   90.00
#
_symmetry.space_group_name_H-M   'P 1'
#
loop_
_entity.id
_entity.type
_entity.pdbx_description
1 polymer ?
#
loop_
_entity_poly.entity_id
_entity_poly.type
_entity_poly.pdbx_seq_one_letter_code
_entity_poly.pdbx_strand_id
1 'polypeptide(L)' 'MGDRACWLAFCPDCDAQVTVVDEECPDCGAPLED' A
#
# COMPACT_ATOMS: atom_id res chain seq x y z
N MET A 1 3.91 17.04 13.70
CA MET A 1 4.12 16.88 12.24
C MET A 1 3.62 15.48 11.97
N GLY A 2 2.39 15.34 11.48
CA GLY A 2 1.67 14.07 11.49
C GLY A 2 2.23 13.11 10.43
N ASP A 3 2.51 11.88 10.86
CA ASP A 3 2.93 10.76 10.02
C ASP A 3 2.04 10.62 8.78
N ARG A 4 2.68 10.49 7.61
CA ARG A 4 2.03 10.41 6.29
C ARG A 4 1.31 9.08 6.03
N ALA A 5 1.13 8.24 7.05
CA ALA A 5 0.63 6.87 6.91
C ALA A 5 -0.47 6.50 7.92
N CYS A 6 -1.32 7.45 8.34
CA CYS A 6 -2.44 7.11 9.23
C CYS A 6 -3.52 6.22 8.58
N TRP A 7 -3.44 5.96 7.27
CA TRP A 7 -4.34 5.05 6.57
C TRP A 7 -3.53 3.94 5.90
N LEU A 8 -3.81 2.70 6.33
CA LEU A 8 -3.31 1.48 5.73
C LEU A 8 -4.39 0.92 4.79
N ALA A 9 -3.95 0.39 3.66
CA ALA A 9 -4.78 -0.33 2.70
C ALA A 9 -4.26 -1.76 2.56
N PHE A 10 -4.96 -2.57 1.77
CA PHE A 10 -4.54 -3.94 1.46
C PHE A 10 -4.35 -4.07 -0.05
N CYS A 11 -3.29 -4.77 -0.45
CA CYS A 11 -3.02 -5.06 -1.84
C CYS A 11 -4.14 -5.98 -2.39
N PRO A 12 -4.75 -5.65 -3.54
CA PRO A 12 -5.83 -6.47 -4.12
C PRO A 12 -5.34 -7.81 -4.70
N ASP A 13 -4.03 -7.98 -4.91
CA ASP A 13 -3.45 -9.17 -5.55
C ASP A 13 -3.00 -10.23 -4.53
N CYS A 14 -2.27 -9.82 -3.49
CA CYS A 14 -1.69 -10.72 -2.49
C CYS A 14 -2.25 -10.54 -1.08
N ASP A 15 -3.18 -9.60 -0.88
CA ASP A 15 -3.77 -9.24 0.43
C ASP A 15 -2.74 -8.72 1.46
N ALA A 16 -1.54 -8.32 1.01
CA ALA A 16 -0.54 -7.74 1.88
C ALA A 16 -0.97 -6.35 2.41
N GLN A 17 -0.57 -6.04 3.64
CA GLN A 17 -0.80 -4.73 4.22
C GLN A 17 0.13 -3.69 3.57
N VAL A 18 -0.45 -2.63 3.01
CA VAL A 18 0.26 -1.56 2.30
C VAL A 18 -0.15 -0.20 2.85
N THR A 19 0.60 0.84 2.54
CA THR A 19 0.24 2.21 2.90
C THR A 19 -0.43 2.90 1.73
N VAL A 20 -1.32 3.86 1.99
CA VAL A 20 -1.95 4.66 0.91
C VAL A 20 -1.00 5.59 0.16
N VAL A 21 0.26 5.69 0.63
CA VAL A 21 1.32 6.43 -0.06
C VAL A 21 2.20 5.52 -0.91
N ASP A 22 1.97 4.21 -0.85
CA ASP A 22 2.72 3.24 -1.61
C ASP A 22 2.18 3.14 -3.04
N GLU A 23 3.08 3.27 -4.01
CA GLU A 23 2.76 3.19 -5.45
C GLU A 23 2.77 1.71 -5.92
N GLU A 24 3.51 0.84 -5.21
CA GLU A 24 3.67 -0.58 -5.55
C GLU A 24 3.65 -1.47 -4.30
N CYS A 25 3.11 -2.67 -4.40
CA CYS A 25 3.08 -3.56 -3.25
C CYS A 25 4.52 -4.01 -2.92
N PRO A 26 5.04 -3.76 -1.69
CA PRO A 26 6.39 -4.17 -1.32
C PRO A 26 6.56 -5.68 -1.17
N ASP A 27 5.47 -6.44 -1.14
CA ASP A 27 5.49 -7.90 -0.97
C ASP A 27 5.47 -8.64 -2.32
N CYS A 28 4.57 -8.26 -3.23
CA CYS A 28 4.41 -8.92 -4.53
C CYS A 28 4.88 -8.10 -5.74
N GLY A 29 5.09 -6.78 -5.58
CA GLY A 29 5.45 -5.86 -6.66
C GLY A 29 4.28 -5.45 -7.57
N ALA A 30 3.03 -5.73 -7.19
CA ALA A 30 1.86 -5.30 -7.96
C ALA A 30 1.65 -3.78 -7.83
N PRO A 31 1.31 -3.06 -8.91
CA PRO A 31 0.98 -1.63 -8.83
C PRO A 31 -0.28 -1.42 -7.97
N LEU A 32 -0.24 -0.44 -7.06
CA LEU A 32 -1.34 -0.12 -6.14
C LEU A 32 -2.19 1.07 -6.63
N GLU A 33 -1.75 1.72 -7.71
CA GLU A 33 -2.52 2.72 -8.45
C GLU A 33 -3.42 2.01 -9.48
N ASP A 34 -4.72 2.28 -9.45
CA ASP A 34 -5.70 1.90 -10.50
C ASP A 34 -5.61 2.83 -11.71
#